data_AF-A0AAD5S194-F1
#
_entry.id   AF-A0AAD5S194-F1
#
_cell.length_a   1.000
_cell.length_b   1.000
_cell.length_c   1.000
_cell.angle_alpha   90.00
_cell.angle_beta   90.00
_cell.angle_gamma   90.00
#
_symmetry.space_group_name_H-M   'P 1'
#
loop_
_entity.id
_entity.type
_entity.pdbx_description
1 polymer ?
#
loop_
_entity_poly.entity_id
_entity_poly.type
_entity_poly.pdbx_seq_one_letter_code
_entity_poly.pdbx_strand_id
1 'polypeptide(L)'
;MTSYESLLWNVWLPKVRQAVNNTWNPRHPDHIILLLESWHPTSASLPTSSMNPTSDALTPLLPSWLHANILDQLIMPKLEREAENWDPRTDTVPVHTWLHPWLPVLGERMETVHAGVRRKLTKSLEEWWVGDESALAVLGPWKEVFTPADFENLLSRSILPKLISALRQDFTINPAAQNLEPLFWVLKWYTLMPTHLLVHLLETEFFPQWHHVLWSWLCSENASRDEIAQWYLSWKGVIPPALIEEEGIARQFKAGLDMMNLAMVKGERMGGPMPPVPGPIALEKPGSEQQKERRRREARSDVRNSSARDGFREFVERIAAEHDLLFLPSGRVSEGGKVLFRLGGDLG
;
A
#
# COMPACT_ATOMS: atom_id res chain seq x y z
N MET A 1 -44.38 -6.72 -13.99
CA MET A 1 -44.16 -8.16 -13.81
C MET A 1 -44.97 -8.91 -14.85
N THR A 2 -44.31 -9.63 -15.74
CA THR A 2 -44.96 -10.54 -16.70
C THR A 2 -45.49 -11.79 -15.99
N SER A 3 -46.38 -12.54 -16.63
CA SER A 3 -46.87 -13.83 -16.08
C SER A 3 -45.72 -14.83 -15.83
N TYR A 4 -44.68 -14.79 -16.66
CA TYR A 4 -43.47 -15.58 -16.50
C TYR A 4 -42.66 -15.15 -15.27
N GLU A 5 -42.46 -13.85 -15.07
CA GLU A 5 -41.78 -13.32 -13.87
C GLU A 5 -42.53 -13.67 -12.57
N SER A 6 -43.86 -13.62 -12.60
CA SER A 6 -44.69 -14.04 -11.48
C SER A 6 -44.58 -15.54 -11.18
N LEU A 7 -44.45 -16.39 -12.20
CA LEU A 7 -44.20 -17.83 -12.01
C LEU A 7 -42.82 -18.05 -11.38
N LEU A 8 -41.78 -17.39 -11.90
CA LEU A 8 -40.43 -17.49 -11.36
C LEU A 8 -40.38 -17.03 -9.90
N TRP A 9 -41.03 -15.92 -9.57
CA TRP A 9 -41.05 -15.37 -8.21
C TRP A 9 -41.80 -16.27 -7.22
N ASN A 10 -42.98 -16.78 -7.59
CA ASN A 10 -43.86 -17.47 -6.64
C ASN A 10 -43.61 -18.99 -6.56
N VAL A 11 -43.05 -19.61 -7.60
CA VAL A 11 -42.90 -21.07 -7.67
C VAL A 11 -41.44 -21.49 -7.67
N TRP A 12 -40.62 -20.87 -8.52
CA TRP A 12 -39.21 -21.27 -8.69
C TRP A 12 -38.29 -20.70 -7.59
N LEU A 13 -38.35 -19.39 -7.32
CA LEU A 13 -37.50 -18.73 -6.33
C LEU A 13 -37.62 -19.36 -4.92
N PRO A 14 -38.81 -19.76 -4.42
CA PRO A 14 -38.90 -20.43 -3.12
C PRO A 14 -38.13 -21.75 -3.06
N LYS A 15 -38.08 -22.51 -4.16
CA LYS A 15 -37.30 -23.76 -4.24
C LYS A 15 -35.80 -23.49 -4.25
N VAL A 16 -35.37 -22.48 -5.02
CA VAL A 16 -33.97 -22.02 -5.01
C VAL A 16 -33.57 -21.53 -3.62
N ARG A 17 -34.39 -20.67 -3.00
CA ARG A 17 -34.18 -20.19 -1.63
C ARG A 17 -34.07 -21.34 -0.64
N GLN A 18 -34.94 -22.35 -0.74
CA GLN A 18 -34.88 -23.53 0.12
C GLN A 18 -33.55 -24.30 -0.06
N ALA A 19 -33.10 -24.50 -1.30
CA ALA A 19 -31.82 -25.15 -1.58
C ALA A 19 -30.62 -24.34 -1.08
N VAL A 20 -30.60 -23.03 -1.36
CA VAL A 20 -29.53 -22.12 -0.93
C VAL A 20 -29.46 -22.06 0.60
N ASN A 21 -30.59 -21.98 1.30
CA ASN A 21 -30.59 -21.86 2.76
C ASN A 21 -30.25 -23.16 3.47
N ASN A 22 -30.82 -24.30 3.03
CA ASN A 22 -30.75 -25.55 3.79
C ASN A 22 -29.65 -26.51 3.34
N THR A 23 -29.26 -26.48 2.06
CA THR A 23 -28.37 -27.50 1.48
C THR A 23 -27.03 -26.96 1.00
N TRP A 24 -26.99 -25.71 0.53
CA TRP A 24 -25.77 -25.15 -0.04
C TRP A 24 -24.75 -24.75 1.04
N ASN A 25 -23.49 -25.14 0.82
CA ASN A 25 -22.35 -24.70 1.59
C ASN A 25 -21.53 -23.68 0.76
N PRO A 26 -21.28 -22.46 1.27
CA PRO A 26 -20.44 -21.47 0.59
C PRO A 26 -19.03 -21.95 0.21
N ARG A 27 -18.49 -22.95 0.93
CA ARG A 27 -17.19 -23.57 0.61
C ARG A 27 -17.19 -24.40 -0.69
N HIS A 28 -18.36 -24.71 -1.23
CA HIS A 28 -18.54 -25.42 -2.51
C HIS A 28 -19.39 -24.56 -3.47
N PRO A 29 -18.78 -23.60 -4.16
CA PRO A 29 -19.52 -22.59 -4.91
C PRO A 29 -20.04 -23.09 -6.28
N ASP A 30 -19.42 -24.12 -6.84
CA ASP A 30 -19.60 -24.58 -8.23
C ASP A 30 -21.06 -24.80 -8.62
N HIS A 31 -21.85 -25.49 -7.78
CA HIS A 31 -23.23 -25.85 -8.12
C HIS A 31 -24.16 -24.65 -8.28
N ILE A 32 -23.99 -23.61 -7.45
CA ILE A 32 -24.82 -22.41 -7.54
C ILE A 32 -24.30 -21.50 -8.66
N ILE A 33 -22.99 -21.37 -8.82
CA ILE A 33 -22.41 -20.60 -9.93
C ILE A 33 -22.90 -21.16 -11.26
N LEU A 34 -22.82 -22.48 -11.46
CA LEU A 34 -23.33 -23.13 -12.68
C LEU A 34 -24.82 -22.86 -12.91
N LEU A 35 -25.64 -22.89 -11.85
CA LEU A 35 -27.06 -22.54 -11.95
C LEU A 35 -27.25 -21.08 -12.35
N LEU A 36 -26.50 -20.15 -11.78
CA LEU A 36 -26.64 -18.73 -12.13
C LEU A 36 -26.17 -18.45 -13.54
N GLU A 37 -25.04 -19.02 -13.95
CA GLU A 37 -24.48 -18.87 -15.30
C GLU A 37 -25.39 -19.49 -16.37
N SER A 38 -26.02 -20.63 -16.10
CA SER A 38 -26.92 -21.25 -17.08
C SER A 38 -28.26 -20.54 -17.20
N TRP A 39 -28.75 -19.90 -16.13
CA TRP A 39 -30.02 -19.18 -16.11
C TRP A 39 -29.88 -17.69 -16.49
N HIS A 40 -28.70 -17.11 -16.28
CA HIS A 40 -28.33 -15.76 -16.67
C HIS A 40 -26.91 -15.78 -17.27
N PRO A 41 -26.77 -16.19 -18.55
CA PRO A 41 -25.48 -16.18 -19.20
C PRO A 41 -24.96 -14.74 -19.30
N THR A 42 -23.93 -14.44 -18.53
CA THR A 42 -23.25 -13.14 -18.57
C THR A 42 -22.22 -13.19 -19.70
N SER A 43 -22.05 -12.10 -20.44
CA SER A 43 -21.14 -12.01 -21.60
C SER A 43 -19.67 -12.38 -21.31
N ALA A 44 -19.28 -12.47 -20.04
CA ALA A 44 -17.97 -12.90 -19.58
C ALA A 44 -17.69 -14.41 -19.76
N SER A 45 -18.72 -15.27 -19.88
CA SER A 45 -18.58 -16.73 -19.98
C SER A 45 -18.68 -17.28 -21.41
N LEU A 46 -18.88 -16.43 -22.42
CA LEU A 46 -19.04 -16.86 -23.80
C LEU A 46 -17.67 -17.07 -24.46
N PRO A 47 -17.35 -18.26 -25.00
CA PRO A 47 -16.14 -18.45 -25.79
C PRO A 47 -16.22 -17.60 -27.06
N THR A 48 -15.24 -16.70 -27.23
CA THR A 48 -15.11 -15.71 -28.31
C THR A 48 -14.95 -16.30 -29.73
N SER A 49 -15.15 -17.61 -29.92
CA SER A 49 -14.79 -18.34 -31.14
C SER A 49 -15.96 -18.92 -31.95
N SER A 50 -17.21 -18.60 -31.63
CA SER A 50 -18.35 -19.05 -32.44
C SER A 50 -18.86 -17.94 -33.35
N MET A 51 -18.59 -18.06 -34.65
CA MET A 51 -19.23 -17.27 -35.71
C MET A 51 -20.77 -17.32 -35.57
N ASN A 52 -21.40 -16.15 -35.74
CA ASN A 52 -22.84 -15.88 -35.74
C ASN A 52 -23.61 -16.19 -34.43
N PRO A 53 -23.76 -15.22 -33.52
CA PRO A 53 -24.81 -15.31 -32.51
C PRO A 53 -26.16 -15.10 -33.20
N THR A 54 -26.94 -16.15 -33.38
CA THR A 54 -28.39 -16.00 -33.57
C THR A 54 -28.93 -15.24 -32.38
N SER A 55 -29.65 -14.14 -32.62
CA SER A 55 -30.19 -13.19 -31.63
C SER A 55 -31.02 -13.83 -30.50
N ASP A 56 -31.40 -15.09 -30.65
CA ASP A 56 -32.32 -15.79 -29.75
C ASP A 56 -31.60 -16.49 -28.57
N ALA A 57 -30.26 -16.65 -28.62
CA ALA A 57 -29.48 -17.38 -27.60
C ALA A 57 -29.05 -16.55 -26.38
N LEU A 58 -29.30 -15.22 -26.38
CA LEU A 58 -28.83 -14.29 -25.35
C LEU A 58 -29.97 -13.69 -24.51
N THR A 59 -31.17 -14.27 -24.55
CA THR A 59 -32.24 -13.82 -23.65
C THR A 59 -32.03 -14.49 -22.30
N PRO A 60 -31.67 -13.75 -21.23
CA PRO A 60 -31.49 -14.36 -19.93
C PRO A 60 -32.84 -14.94 -19.47
N LEU A 61 -32.85 -16.24 -19.17
CA LEU A 61 -34.03 -16.94 -18.65
C LEU A 61 -34.45 -16.36 -17.30
N LEU A 62 -33.50 -15.83 -16.56
CA LEU A 62 -33.70 -15.14 -15.31
C LEU A 62 -33.70 -13.60 -15.52
N PRO A 63 -34.79 -12.90 -15.18
CA PRO A 63 -34.80 -11.44 -15.21
C PRO A 63 -33.68 -10.85 -14.35
N SER A 64 -33.00 -9.81 -14.82
CA SER A 64 -31.83 -9.23 -14.13
C SER A 64 -32.12 -8.75 -12.71
N TRP A 65 -33.34 -8.25 -12.45
CA TRP A 65 -33.76 -7.84 -11.10
C TRP A 65 -33.87 -9.04 -10.15
N LEU A 66 -34.31 -10.20 -10.65
CA LEU A 66 -34.45 -11.43 -9.87
C LEU A 66 -33.08 -12.06 -9.63
N HIS A 67 -32.20 -12.02 -10.63
CA HIS A 67 -30.79 -12.38 -10.48
C HIS A 67 -30.12 -11.55 -9.38
N ALA A 68 -30.24 -10.22 -9.45
CA ALA A 68 -29.71 -9.33 -8.42
C ALA A 68 -30.30 -9.62 -7.03
N ASN A 69 -31.61 -9.90 -6.94
CA ASN A 69 -32.24 -10.29 -5.68
C ASN A 69 -31.64 -11.58 -5.08
N ILE A 70 -31.35 -12.58 -5.90
CA ILE A 70 -30.74 -13.84 -5.45
C ILE A 70 -29.31 -13.58 -4.95
N LEU A 71 -28.51 -12.82 -5.69
CA LEU A 71 -27.16 -12.45 -5.28
C LEU A 71 -27.18 -11.72 -3.93
N ASP A 72 -28.01 -10.68 -3.81
CA ASP A 72 -28.02 -9.78 -2.66
C ASP A 72 -28.68 -10.37 -1.41
N GLN A 73 -29.77 -11.12 -1.57
CA GLN A 73 -30.57 -11.58 -0.43
C GLN A 73 -30.29 -13.02 -0.01
N LEU A 74 -29.73 -13.85 -0.90
CA LEU A 74 -29.50 -15.26 -0.60
C LEU A 74 -28.01 -15.60 -0.51
N ILE A 75 -27.20 -15.11 -1.45
CA ILE A 75 -25.79 -15.52 -1.57
C ILE A 75 -24.90 -14.63 -0.71
N MET A 76 -24.99 -13.30 -0.86
CA MET A 76 -24.18 -12.33 -0.12
C MET A 76 -24.24 -12.53 1.40
N PRO A 77 -25.41 -12.65 2.05
CA PRO A 77 -25.47 -12.79 3.51
C PRO A 77 -24.81 -14.09 4.01
N LYS A 78 -24.82 -15.15 3.19
CA LYS A 78 -24.17 -16.41 3.52
C LYS A 78 -22.66 -16.35 3.34
N LEU A 79 -22.18 -15.68 2.29
CA LEU A 79 -20.75 -15.45 2.07
C LEU A 79 -20.17 -14.54 3.16
N GLU A 80 -20.86 -13.45 3.50
CA GLU A 80 -20.46 -12.56 4.58
C GLU A 80 -20.37 -13.30 5.92
N ARG A 81 -21.40 -14.11 6.25
CA ARG A 81 -21.39 -14.91 7.48
C ARG A 81 -20.28 -15.97 7.50
N GLU A 82 -20.04 -16.65 6.39
CA GLU A 82 -18.97 -17.65 6.32
C GLU A 82 -17.59 -16.99 6.39
N ALA A 83 -17.39 -15.85 5.71
CA ALA A 83 -16.17 -15.06 5.83
C ALA A 83 -15.98 -14.49 7.24
N GLU A 84 -17.06 -14.17 7.95
CA GLU A 84 -17.04 -13.74 9.35
C GLU A 84 -16.76 -14.89 10.33
N ASN A 85 -17.10 -16.13 10.00
CA ASN A 85 -16.77 -17.30 10.80
C ASN A 85 -15.37 -17.86 10.50
N TRP A 86 -14.89 -17.71 9.27
CA TRP A 86 -13.60 -18.21 8.82
C TRP A 86 -12.43 -17.61 9.63
N ASP A 87 -11.46 -18.43 10.02
CA ASP A 87 -10.26 -17.98 10.72
C ASP A 87 -8.98 -18.43 10.00
N PRO A 88 -8.14 -17.50 9.51
CA PRO A 88 -6.90 -17.82 8.78
C PRO A 88 -5.91 -18.68 9.56
N ARG A 89 -5.98 -18.74 10.89
CA ARG A 89 -5.01 -19.50 11.71
C ARG A 89 -5.42 -20.95 11.93
N THR A 90 -6.72 -21.25 11.87
CA THR A 90 -7.27 -22.54 12.29
C THR A 90 -7.90 -23.32 11.14
N ASP A 91 -8.40 -22.63 10.10
CA ASP A 91 -8.97 -23.29 8.94
C ASP A 91 -7.90 -23.89 8.02
N THR A 92 -8.12 -25.14 7.61
CA THR A 92 -7.25 -25.86 6.67
C THR A 92 -7.53 -25.51 5.21
N VAL A 93 -8.72 -24.99 4.92
CA VAL A 93 -9.15 -24.63 3.56
C VAL A 93 -8.83 -23.16 3.30
N PRO A 94 -7.99 -22.84 2.29
CA PRO A 94 -7.68 -21.46 1.98
C PRO A 94 -8.92 -20.68 1.51
N VAL A 95 -9.12 -19.49 2.07
CA VAL A 95 -10.29 -18.64 1.82
C VAL A 95 -10.53 -18.30 0.34
N HIS A 96 -9.45 -18.15 -0.43
CA HIS A 96 -9.53 -17.82 -1.85
C HIS A 96 -10.22 -18.91 -2.67
N THR A 97 -10.13 -20.19 -2.26
CA THR A 97 -10.68 -21.33 -3.02
C THR A 97 -12.18 -21.27 -3.19
N TRP A 98 -12.89 -20.69 -2.22
CA TRP A 98 -14.35 -20.60 -2.24
C TRP A 98 -14.87 -19.18 -2.41
N LEU A 99 -14.04 -18.14 -2.21
CA LEU A 99 -14.42 -16.75 -2.51
C LEU A 99 -14.12 -16.35 -3.96
N HIS A 100 -12.95 -16.65 -4.50
CA HIS A 100 -12.56 -16.18 -5.84
C HIS A 100 -13.49 -16.64 -6.96
N PRO A 101 -14.09 -17.85 -6.92
CA PRO A 101 -15.07 -18.26 -7.93
C PRO A 101 -16.26 -17.31 -8.07
N TRP A 102 -16.58 -16.53 -7.03
CA TRP A 102 -17.66 -15.55 -7.08
C TRP A 102 -17.30 -14.22 -7.73
N LEU A 103 -16.01 -13.92 -7.95
CA LEU A 103 -15.55 -12.65 -8.51
C LEU A 103 -16.21 -12.30 -9.86
N PRO A 104 -16.35 -13.23 -10.83
CA PRO A 104 -16.99 -12.92 -12.11
C PRO A 104 -18.50 -12.65 -11.98
N VAL A 105 -19.15 -13.17 -10.93
CA VAL A 105 -20.61 -13.12 -10.75
C VAL A 105 -21.03 -11.94 -9.87
N LEU A 106 -20.31 -11.69 -8.76
CA LEU A 106 -20.66 -10.68 -7.76
C LEU A 106 -19.93 -9.35 -7.98
N GLY A 107 -18.75 -9.36 -8.61
CA GLY A 107 -17.97 -8.16 -8.90
C GLY A 107 -17.80 -7.23 -7.69
N GLU A 108 -18.22 -5.97 -7.83
CA GLU A 108 -18.10 -4.93 -6.80
C GLU A 108 -18.84 -5.26 -5.48
N ARG A 109 -19.86 -6.13 -5.51
CA ARG A 109 -20.61 -6.51 -4.30
C ARG A 109 -19.72 -7.23 -3.29
N MET A 110 -18.63 -7.85 -3.74
CA MET A 110 -17.69 -8.56 -2.86
C MET A 110 -16.79 -7.63 -2.04
N GLU A 111 -16.77 -6.32 -2.29
CA GLU A 111 -15.87 -5.42 -1.56
C GLU A 111 -16.12 -5.44 -0.04
N THR A 112 -17.37 -5.64 0.40
CA THR A 112 -17.69 -5.79 1.84
C THR A 112 -17.02 -7.02 2.44
N VAL A 113 -17.10 -8.16 1.74
CA VAL A 113 -16.47 -9.43 2.14
C VAL A 113 -14.95 -9.31 2.09
N HIS A 114 -14.40 -8.74 1.02
CA HIS A 114 -12.97 -8.50 0.85
C HIS A 114 -12.39 -7.63 1.96
N ALA A 115 -13.08 -6.56 2.35
CA ALA A 115 -12.67 -5.73 3.48
C ALA A 115 -12.64 -6.52 4.80
N GLY A 116 -13.62 -7.39 5.03
CA GLY A 116 -13.67 -8.30 6.17
C GLY A 116 -12.51 -9.29 6.19
N VAL A 117 -12.22 -9.93 5.06
CA VAL A 117 -11.11 -10.87 4.90
C VAL A 117 -9.76 -10.17 5.07
N ARG A 118 -9.57 -9.00 4.43
CA ARG A 118 -8.37 -8.17 4.55
C ARG A 118 -8.08 -7.80 6.01
N ARG A 119 -9.10 -7.42 6.78
CA ARG A 119 -8.96 -7.13 8.22
C ARG A 119 -8.50 -8.36 9.00
N LYS A 120 -9.07 -9.54 8.72
CA LYS A 120 -8.70 -10.78 9.39
C LYS A 120 -7.29 -11.25 9.03
N LEU A 121 -6.92 -11.19 7.76
CA LEU A 121 -5.55 -11.47 7.29
C LEU A 121 -4.54 -10.53 7.94
N THR A 122 -4.85 -9.23 8.01
CA THR A 122 -3.97 -8.26 8.69
C THR A 122 -3.76 -8.64 10.15
N LYS A 123 -4.84 -9.00 10.88
CA LYS A 123 -4.78 -9.44 12.27
C LYS A 123 -4.02 -10.75 12.44
N SER A 124 -4.24 -11.72 11.56
CA SER A 124 -3.55 -13.02 11.65
C SER A 124 -2.06 -12.87 11.45
N LEU A 125 -1.65 -11.95 10.57
CA LEU A 125 -0.27 -11.61 10.28
C LEU A 125 0.39 -10.77 11.38
N GLU A 126 -0.30 -10.31 12.43
CA GLU A 126 0.32 -9.59 13.56
C GLU A 126 1.28 -10.50 14.36
N GLU A 127 0.99 -11.79 14.46
CA GLU A 127 1.82 -12.78 15.19
C GLU A 127 2.73 -13.61 14.26
N TRP A 128 2.61 -13.44 12.93
CA TRP A 128 3.38 -14.17 11.92
C TRP A 128 4.91 -14.00 12.06
N TRP A 129 5.66 -15.06 11.71
CA TRP A 129 7.12 -15.10 11.72
C TRP A 129 7.71 -15.05 10.30
N VAL A 130 8.82 -14.34 10.09
CA VAL A 130 9.36 -14.03 8.76
C VAL A 130 9.76 -15.26 7.92
N GLY A 131 10.24 -16.32 8.57
CA GLY A 131 10.57 -17.59 7.92
C GLY A 131 9.38 -18.50 7.60
N ASP A 132 8.15 -18.15 7.98
CA ASP A 132 6.96 -18.93 7.68
C ASP A 132 6.43 -18.61 6.28
N GLU A 133 6.59 -19.56 5.36
CA GLU A 133 6.19 -19.45 3.95
C GLU A 133 4.67 -19.46 3.75
N SER A 134 3.89 -19.87 4.75
CA SER A 134 2.43 -19.96 4.65
C SER A 134 1.80 -18.62 4.26
N ALA A 135 2.34 -17.50 4.75
CA ALA A 135 1.84 -16.16 4.45
C ALA A 135 1.94 -15.81 2.95
N LEU A 136 3.00 -16.26 2.26
CA LEU A 136 3.15 -16.04 0.82
C LEU A 136 2.08 -16.81 0.04
N ALA A 137 1.82 -18.06 0.41
CA ALA A 137 0.79 -18.90 -0.21
C ALA A 137 -0.62 -18.35 0.05
N VAL A 138 -0.87 -17.82 1.25
CA VAL A 138 -2.15 -17.24 1.63
C VAL A 138 -2.40 -15.92 0.91
N LEU A 139 -1.41 -15.02 0.81
CA LEU A 139 -1.56 -13.69 0.21
C LEU A 139 -1.43 -13.68 -1.32
N GLY A 140 -0.72 -14.65 -1.90
CA GLY A 140 -0.46 -14.70 -3.34
C GLY A 140 -1.71 -14.54 -4.23
N PRO A 141 -2.77 -15.33 -4.00
CA PRO A 141 -4.01 -15.21 -4.76
C PRO A 141 -4.68 -13.84 -4.66
N TRP A 142 -4.49 -13.12 -3.55
CA TRP A 142 -5.14 -11.84 -3.30
C TRP A 142 -4.50 -10.65 -4.02
N LYS A 143 -3.29 -10.82 -4.58
CA LYS A 143 -2.56 -9.77 -5.29
C LYS A 143 -3.37 -9.19 -6.46
N GLU A 144 -4.10 -10.02 -7.19
CA GLU A 144 -4.89 -9.61 -8.36
C GLU A 144 -6.34 -9.21 -7.99
N VAL A 145 -6.79 -9.56 -6.78
CA VAL A 145 -8.16 -9.33 -6.31
C VAL A 145 -8.28 -8.02 -5.56
N PHE A 146 -7.31 -7.70 -4.71
CA PHE A 146 -7.29 -6.43 -3.99
C PHE A 146 -6.78 -5.29 -4.86
N THR A 147 -7.22 -4.07 -4.55
CA THR A 147 -6.65 -2.89 -5.19
C THR A 147 -5.15 -2.81 -4.86
N PRO A 148 -4.30 -2.34 -5.80
CA PRO A 148 -2.86 -2.22 -5.54
C PRO A 148 -2.56 -1.42 -4.27
N ALA A 149 -3.34 -0.36 -4.02
CA ALA A 149 -3.21 0.48 -2.82
C ALA A 149 -3.56 -0.28 -1.53
N ASP A 150 -4.65 -1.04 -1.49
CA ASP A 150 -5.04 -1.80 -0.31
C ASP A 150 -4.06 -2.93 -0.01
N PHE A 151 -3.57 -3.60 -1.06
CA PHE A 151 -2.58 -4.66 -0.92
C PHE A 151 -1.25 -4.11 -0.40
N GLU A 152 -0.77 -2.99 -0.95
CA GLU A 152 0.42 -2.31 -0.44
C GLU A 152 0.25 -1.85 1.01
N ASN A 153 -0.91 -1.30 1.38
CA ASN A 153 -1.22 -0.92 2.75
C ASN A 153 -1.21 -2.12 3.71
N LEU A 154 -1.72 -3.27 3.29
CA LEU A 154 -1.66 -4.50 4.08
C LEU A 154 -0.21 -4.93 4.29
N LEU A 155 0.59 -4.99 3.21
CA LEU A 155 1.98 -5.43 3.26
C LEU A 155 2.85 -4.48 4.09
N SER A 156 2.72 -3.17 3.87
CA SER A 156 3.47 -2.14 4.62
C SER A 156 3.13 -2.12 6.11
N ARG A 157 1.91 -2.47 6.50
CA ARG A 157 1.49 -2.50 7.90
C ARG A 157 1.84 -3.79 8.63
N SER A 158 1.72 -4.94 7.96
CA SER A 158 1.82 -6.26 8.61
C SER A 158 3.13 -6.99 8.34
N ILE A 159 3.64 -6.92 7.11
CA ILE A 159 4.82 -7.70 6.66
C ILE A 159 6.09 -6.86 6.76
N LEU A 160 6.08 -5.64 6.21
CA LEU A 160 7.26 -4.78 6.09
C LEU A 160 7.97 -4.52 7.43
N PRO A 161 7.28 -4.21 8.55
CA PRO A 161 7.96 -3.97 9.83
C PRO A 161 8.71 -5.21 10.34
N LYS A 162 8.22 -6.41 10.01
CA LYS A 162 8.82 -7.68 10.40
C LYS A 162 10.03 -8.01 9.54
N LEU A 163 9.98 -7.75 8.24
CA LEU A 163 11.15 -7.87 7.36
C LEU A 163 12.27 -6.92 7.80
N ILE A 164 11.93 -5.68 8.16
CA ILE A 164 12.87 -4.71 8.73
C ILE A 164 13.46 -5.26 10.03
N SER A 165 12.64 -5.77 10.94
CA SER A 165 13.11 -6.34 12.21
C SER A 165 14.06 -7.52 12.00
N ALA A 166 13.74 -8.43 11.09
CA ALA A 166 14.58 -9.58 10.75
C ALA A 166 15.95 -9.15 10.19
N LEU A 167 15.97 -8.15 9.29
CA LEU A 167 17.24 -7.62 8.79
C LEU A 167 18.03 -6.82 9.84
N ARG A 168 17.36 -6.18 10.80
CA ARG A 168 18.07 -5.46 11.87
C ARG A 168 18.65 -6.36 12.94
N GLN A 169 17.96 -7.46 13.26
CA GLN A 169 18.27 -8.30 14.41
C GLN A 169 19.05 -9.55 14.02
N ASP A 170 18.64 -10.22 12.94
CA ASP A 170 19.15 -11.54 12.59
C ASP A 170 20.21 -11.50 11.48
N PHE A 171 20.28 -10.40 10.73
CA PHE A 171 21.22 -10.23 9.64
C PHE A 171 22.46 -9.47 10.06
N THR A 172 23.62 -10.13 9.94
CA THR A 172 24.93 -9.51 10.14
C THR A 172 25.83 -9.86 8.96
N ILE A 173 26.46 -8.83 8.37
CA ILE A 173 27.39 -9.03 7.26
C ILE A 173 28.77 -9.32 7.85
N ASN A 174 29.18 -10.58 7.80
CA ASN A 174 30.50 -11.01 8.22
C ASN A 174 31.20 -11.74 7.05
N PRO A 175 32.31 -11.19 6.51
CA PRO A 175 33.07 -11.83 5.42
C PRO A 175 33.56 -13.25 5.73
N ALA A 176 33.79 -13.59 7.00
CA ALA A 176 34.31 -14.90 7.40
C ALA A 176 33.22 -15.97 7.63
N ALA A 177 31.99 -15.55 7.95
CA ALA A 177 30.88 -16.44 8.27
C ALA A 177 29.54 -15.77 7.92
N GLN A 178 29.15 -15.86 6.66
CA GLN A 178 28.00 -15.15 6.13
C GLN A 178 26.70 -15.97 6.30
N ASN A 179 25.75 -15.47 7.07
CA ASN A 179 24.40 -16.02 7.12
C ASN A 179 23.47 -15.24 6.18
N LEU A 180 23.13 -15.86 5.04
CA LEU A 180 22.24 -15.28 4.03
C LEU A 180 20.76 -15.56 4.29
N GLU A 181 20.43 -16.41 5.25
CA GLU A 181 19.06 -16.89 5.48
C GLU A 181 18.07 -15.74 5.75
N PRO A 182 18.37 -14.74 6.61
CA PRO A 182 17.47 -13.61 6.82
C PRO A 182 17.22 -12.79 5.55
N LEU A 183 18.26 -12.61 4.73
CA LEU A 183 18.13 -11.92 3.45
C LEU A 183 17.26 -12.72 2.48
N PHE A 184 17.41 -14.04 2.41
CA PHE A 184 16.58 -14.88 1.56
C PHE A 184 15.10 -14.84 1.98
N TRP A 185 14.78 -14.78 3.27
CA TRP A 185 13.40 -14.60 3.70
C TRP A 185 12.79 -13.31 3.14
N VAL A 186 13.53 -12.21 3.13
CA VAL A 186 13.09 -10.94 2.52
C VAL A 186 12.94 -11.09 1.01
N LEU A 187 13.94 -11.67 0.33
CA LEU A 187 13.94 -11.80 -1.12
C LEU A 187 12.81 -12.69 -1.66
N LYS A 188 12.29 -13.64 -0.86
CA LYS A 188 11.09 -14.42 -1.23
C LYS A 188 9.86 -13.55 -1.48
N TRP A 189 9.78 -12.37 -0.86
CA TRP A 189 8.67 -11.42 -1.05
C TRP A 189 8.76 -10.63 -2.37
N TYR A 190 9.82 -10.80 -3.15
CA TYR A 190 10.04 -10.11 -4.44
C TYR A 190 8.85 -10.18 -5.40
N THR A 191 8.13 -11.31 -5.43
CA THR A 191 7.00 -11.50 -6.37
C THR A 191 5.70 -10.83 -5.91
N LEU A 192 5.52 -10.62 -4.59
CA LEU A 192 4.28 -10.09 -4.02
C LEU A 192 4.40 -8.63 -3.58
N MET A 193 5.57 -8.22 -3.08
CA MET A 193 5.77 -6.87 -2.58
C MET A 193 6.08 -5.89 -3.72
N PRO A 194 5.52 -4.67 -3.71
CA PRO A 194 5.90 -3.63 -4.65
C PRO A 194 7.41 -3.37 -4.63
N THR A 195 8.01 -3.26 -5.81
CA THR A 195 9.46 -3.14 -5.99
C THR A 195 10.05 -1.98 -5.18
N HIS A 196 9.38 -0.82 -5.15
CA HIS A 196 9.84 0.35 -4.42
C HIS A 196 9.99 0.13 -2.91
N LEU A 197 9.14 -0.69 -2.30
CA LEU A 197 9.23 -1.01 -0.87
C LEU A 197 10.45 -1.88 -0.57
N LEU A 198 10.72 -2.88 -1.42
CA LEU A 198 11.88 -3.76 -1.26
C LEU A 198 13.19 -3.00 -1.51
N VAL A 199 13.23 -2.15 -2.55
CA VAL A 199 14.38 -1.27 -2.82
C VAL A 199 14.65 -0.39 -1.61
N HIS A 200 13.63 0.29 -1.08
CA HIS A 200 13.79 1.16 0.08
C HIS A 200 14.27 0.40 1.32
N LEU A 201 13.69 -0.78 1.60
CA LEU A 201 14.11 -1.64 2.71
C LEU A 201 15.58 -2.07 2.60
N LEU A 202 16.03 -2.44 1.40
CA LEU A 202 17.44 -2.79 1.18
C LEU A 202 18.35 -1.55 1.32
N GLU A 203 17.95 -0.40 0.78
CA GLU A 203 18.68 0.87 0.95
C GLU A 203 18.83 1.27 2.41
N THR A 204 17.84 1.02 3.27
CA THR A 204 17.88 1.43 4.68
C THR A 204 18.53 0.41 5.61
N GLU A 205 18.31 -0.88 5.40
CA GLU A 205 18.73 -1.92 6.36
C GLU A 205 19.97 -2.70 5.91
N PHE A 206 20.07 -3.00 4.60
CA PHE A 206 21.14 -3.86 4.07
C PHE A 206 22.39 -3.04 3.69
N PHE A 207 22.22 -2.02 2.84
CA PHE A 207 23.34 -1.30 2.23
C PHE A 207 24.23 -0.54 3.22
N PRO A 208 23.73 0.08 4.31
CA PRO A 208 24.59 0.77 5.26
C PRO A 208 25.59 -0.16 5.94
N GLN A 209 25.14 -1.36 6.35
CA GLN A 209 26.02 -2.37 6.91
C GLN A 209 26.99 -2.90 5.86
N TRP A 210 26.50 -3.14 4.63
CA TRP A 210 27.31 -3.67 3.53
C TRP A 210 28.44 -2.71 3.14
N HIS A 211 28.15 -1.41 3.04
CA HIS A 211 29.14 -0.37 2.80
C HIS A 211 30.16 -0.27 3.94
N HIS A 212 29.71 -0.39 5.20
CA HIS A 212 30.60 -0.37 6.35
C HIS A 212 31.61 -1.52 6.33
N VAL A 213 31.15 -2.74 6.08
CA VAL A 213 32.03 -3.90 5.97
C VAL A 213 32.99 -3.74 4.81
N LEU A 214 32.51 -3.34 3.63
CA LEU A 214 33.35 -3.10 2.46
C LEU A 214 34.45 -2.07 2.75
N TRP A 215 34.10 -0.94 3.35
CA TRP A 215 35.07 0.10 3.72
C TRP A 215 36.07 -0.39 4.75
N SER A 216 35.61 -1.05 5.82
CA SER A 216 36.49 -1.58 6.87
C SER A 216 37.49 -2.60 6.32
N TRP A 217 37.07 -3.43 5.36
CA TRP A 217 37.93 -4.41 4.73
C TRP A 217 38.93 -3.74 3.77
N LEU A 218 38.51 -2.74 3.00
CA LEU A 218 39.40 -1.93 2.14
C LEU A 218 40.45 -1.13 2.94
N CYS A 219 40.14 -0.74 4.17
CA CYS A 219 41.08 -0.05 5.07
C CYS A 219 42.05 -1.00 5.79
N SER A 220 41.85 -2.32 5.72
CA SER A 220 42.70 -3.29 6.42
C SER A 220 44.03 -3.52 5.67
N GLU A 221 45.12 -3.63 6.43
CA GLU A 221 46.50 -3.75 5.87
C GLU A 221 46.72 -5.04 5.06
N ASN A 222 45.95 -6.09 5.33
CA ASN A 222 46.05 -7.41 4.66
C ASN A 222 44.94 -7.66 3.64
N ALA A 223 44.28 -6.61 3.14
CA ALA A 223 43.15 -6.74 2.23
C ALA A 223 43.54 -7.30 0.85
N SER A 224 43.10 -8.53 0.54
CA SER A 224 43.21 -9.08 -0.82
C SER A 224 42.17 -8.43 -1.73
N ARG A 225 42.64 -7.72 -2.76
CA ARG A 225 41.77 -7.03 -3.74
C ARG A 225 40.91 -8.00 -4.54
N ASP A 226 41.46 -9.18 -4.84
CA ASP A 226 40.75 -10.21 -5.58
C ASP A 226 39.62 -10.82 -4.76
N GLU A 227 39.84 -11.01 -3.45
CA GLU A 227 38.79 -11.48 -2.53
C GLU A 227 37.67 -10.44 -2.39
N ILE A 228 38.01 -9.15 -2.29
CA ILE A 228 37.00 -8.07 -2.22
C ILE A 228 36.18 -8.00 -3.52
N ALA A 229 36.83 -8.15 -4.68
CA ALA A 229 36.13 -8.16 -5.96
C ALA A 229 35.19 -9.37 -6.08
N GLN A 230 35.63 -10.57 -5.67
CA GLN A 230 34.79 -11.77 -5.65
C GLN A 230 33.62 -11.62 -4.67
N TRP A 231 33.86 -11.06 -3.49
CA TRP A 231 32.82 -10.78 -2.50
C TRP A 231 31.77 -9.82 -3.06
N TYR A 232 32.18 -8.71 -3.68
CA TYR A 232 31.25 -7.78 -4.36
C TYR A 232 30.39 -8.48 -5.41
N LEU A 233 31.00 -9.29 -6.28
CA LEU A 233 30.29 -10.04 -7.33
C LEU A 233 29.33 -11.07 -6.74
N SER A 234 29.71 -11.74 -5.64
CA SER A 234 28.85 -12.71 -4.97
C SER A 234 27.57 -12.06 -4.43
N TRP A 235 27.67 -10.90 -3.78
CA TRP A 235 26.51 -10.15 -3.28
C TRP A 235 25.61 -9.66 -4.42
N LYS A 236 26.22 -9.21 -5.53
CA LYS A 236 25.46 -8.87 -6.72
C LYS A 236 24.74 -10.08 -7.32
N GLY A 237 25.24 -11.30 -7.15
CA GLY A 237 24.57 -12.52 -7.58
C GLY A 237 23.44 -13.00 -6.66
N VAL A 238 23.43 -12.59 -5.40
CA VAL A 238 22.39 -12.98 -4.41
C VAL A 238 21.08 -12.21 -4.64
N ILE A 239 21.17 -10.95 -5.09
CA ILE A 239 20.00 -10.11 -5.32
C ILE A 239 19.36 -10.47 -6.68
N PRO A 240 18.03 -10.59 -6.78
CA PRO A 240 17.34 -10.82 -8.05
C PRO A 240 17.69 -9.76 -9.10
N PRO A 241 17.87 -10.14 -10.39
CA PRO A 241 18.37 -9.22 -11.42
C PRO A 241 17.47 -8.00 -11.63
N ALA A 242 16.15 -8.18 -11.53
CA ALA A 242 15.19 -7.09 -11.64
C ALA A 242 15.32 -6.04 -10.52
N LEU A 243 15.76 -6.43 -9.32
CA LEU A 243 16.05 -5.47 -8.25
C LEU A 243 17.38 -4.75 -8.50
N ILE A 244 18.36 -5.39 -9.13
CA ILE A 244 19.66 -4.78 -9.44
C ILE A 244 19.53 -3.64 -10.46
N GLU A 245 18.58 -3.77 -11.39
CA GLU A 245 18.30 -2.76 -12.41
C GLU A 245 17.62 -1.51 -11.85
N GLU A 246 17.00 -1.60 -10.67
CA GLU A 246 16.36 -0.46 -10.01
C GLU A 246 17.37 0.61 -9.60
N GLU A 247 17.01 1.88 -9.82
CA GLU A 247 17.90 3.02 -9.60
C GLU A 247 18.43 3.08 -8.16
N GLY A 248 17.60 2.75 -7.17
CA GLY A 248 18.00 2.75 -5.76
C GLY A 248 19.18 1.81 -5.50
N ILE A 249 19.04 0.55 -5.91
CA ILE A 249 20.02 -0.51 -5.69
C ILE A 249 21.27 -0.29 -6.57
N ALA A 250 21.08 0.11 -7.83
CA ALA A 250 22.17 0.42 -8.75
C ALA A 250 23.09 1.52 -8.22
N ARG A 251 22.52 2.60 -7.64
CA ARG A 251 23.30 3.68 -7.02
C ARG A 251 24.15 3.20 -5.84
N GLN A 252 23.61 2.31 -4.99
CA GLN A 252 24.35 1.78 -3.85
C GLN A 252 25.52 0.88 -4.29
N PHE A 253 25.29 -0.01 -5.26
CA PHE A 253 26.38 -0.83 -5.81
C PHE A 253 27.44 0.00 -6.54
N LYS A 254 27.04 1.09 -7.20
CA LYS A 254 27.97 2.04 -7.81
C LYS A 254 28.82 2.74 -6.75
N ALA A 255 28.21 3.20 -5.65
CA ALA A 255 28.95 3.78 -4.54
C ALA A 255 29.96 2.80 -3.93
N GLY A 256 29.60 1.52 -3.81
CA GLY A 256 30.52 0.44 -3.45
C GLY A 256 31.72 0.32 -4.39
N LEU A 257 31.46 0.34 -5.69
CA LEU A 257 32.51 0.29 -6.71
C LEU A 257 33.42 1.54 -6.67
N ASP A 258 32.85 2.71 -6.45
CA ASP A 258 33.59 3.97 -6.30
C ASP A 258 34.51 3.93 -5.06
N MET A 259 34.07 3.30 -3.96
CA MET A 259 34.93 3.06 -2.79
C MET A 259 36.11 2.13 -3.11
N MET A 260 35.89 1.06 -3.87
CA MET A 260 36.95 0.16 -4.32
C MET A 260 37.96 0.89 -5.22
N ASN A 261 37.48 1.69 -6.18
CA ASN A 261 38.33 2.50 -7.06
C ASN A 261 39.15 3.52 -6.27
N LEU A 262 38.57 4.16 -5.26
CA LEU A 262 39.26 5.12 -4.40
C LEU A 262 40.36 4.45 -3.58
N ALA A 263 40.12 3.24 -3.07
CA ALA A 263 41.15 2.45 -2.39
C ALA A 263 42.32 2.07 -3.30
N MET A 264 42.03 1.74 -4.57
CA MET A 264 43.06 1.45 -5.58
C MET A 264 43.96 2.65 -5.85
N VAL A 265 43.40 3.85 -5.90
CA VAL A 265 44.15 5.10 -6.18
C VAL A 265 44.95 5.57 -4.97
N LYS A 266 44.43 5.43 -3.74
CA LYS A 266 45.09 5.93 -2.51
C LYS A 266 46.14 4.97 -1.92
N GLY A 267 46.15 3.69 -2.30
CA GLY A 267 47.08 2.70 -1.73
C GLY A 267 46.87 2.46 -0.22
N GLU A 268 47.83 1.80 0.44
CA GLU A 268 47.80 1.37 1.86
C GLU A 268 47.51 2.47 2.90
N ARG A 269 47.40 3.74 2.51
CA ARG A 269 47.11 4.88 3.41
C ARG A 269 45.62 5.23 3.49
N MET A 270 44.75 4.24 3.44
CA MET A 270 43.29 4.40 3.59
C MET A 270 42.89 4.58 5.07
N GLY A 271 43.52 5.52 5.77
CA GLY A 271 43.09 5.95 7.11
C GLY A 271 42.24 7.22 7.01
N GLY A 272 40.95 7.08 6.74
CA GLY A 272 40.03 8.23 6.64
C GLY A 272 38.56 7.85 6.80
N PRO A 273 37.68 8.82 7.11
CA PRO A 273 36.25 8.58 7.20
C PRO A 273 35.68 8.09 5.87
N MET A 274 34.70 7.19 5.94
CA MET A 274 34.02 6.64 4.76
C MET A 274 33.45 7.77 3.89
N PRO A 275 33.58 7.69 2.56
CA PRO A 275 32.93 8.65 1.66
C PRO A 275 31.41 8.60 1.82
N PRO A 276 30.70 9.71 1.54
CA PRO A 276 29.25 9.77 1.67
C PRO A 276 28.60 8.77 0.72
N VAL A 277 27.79 7.87 1.27
CA VAL A 277 27.00 6.90 0.51
C VAL A 277 25.63 7.49 0.13
N PRO A 278 25.04 7.08 -1.00
CA PRO A 278 23.71 7.55 -1.41
C PRO A 278 22.66 7.29 -0.33
N GLY A 279 21.86 8.31 0.00
CA GLY A 279 20.69 8.13 0.84
C GLY A 279 19.58 7.35 0.13
N PRO A 280 18.64 6.78 0.89
CA PRO A 280 17.49 6.08 0.32
C PRO A 280 16.68 7.02 -0.57
N ILE A 281 16.17 6.51 -1.69
CA ILE A 281 15.22 7.27 -2.53
C ILE A 281 13.98 7.51 -1.68
N ALA A 282 13.57 8.78 -1.57
CA ALA A 282 12.38 9.13 -0.81
C ALA A 282 11.16 8.45 -1.46
N LEU A 283 10.49 7.58 -0.70
CA LEU A 283 9.19 7.05 -1.11
C LEU A 283 8.23 8.24 -1.26
N GLU A 284 7.83 8.54 -2.49
CA GLU A 284 6.83 9.58 -2.76
C GLU A 284 5.50 9.17 -2.14
N LYS A 285 5.25 9.63 -0.90
CA LYS A 285 3.95 9.44 -0.26
C LYS A 285 2.92 10.27 -1.03
N PRO A 286 1.80 9.67 -1.52
CA PRO A 286 0.74 10.38 -2.22
C PRO A 286 0.08 11.52 -1.41
N GLY A 287 0.30 11.57 -0.09
CA GLY A 287 -0.20 12.65 0.78
C GLY A 287 0.73 13.86 0.92
N SER A 288 1.99 13.77 0.47
CA SER A 288 2.99 14.81 0.73
C SER A 288 2.76 16.07 -0.09
N GLU A 289 2.25 15.96 -1.32
CA GLU A 289 1.87 17.11 -2.15
C GLU A 289 0.61 17.80 -1.63
N GLN A 290 -0.44 17.06 -1.26
CA GLN A 290 -1.65 17.67 -0.71
C GLN A 290 -1.37 18.38 0.62
N GLN A 291 -0.51 17.83 1.48
CA GLN A 291 -0.15 18.46 2.74
C GLN A 291 0.85 19.63 2.57
N LYS A 292 1.76 19.57 1.59
CA LYS A 292 2.60 20.73 1.18
C LYS A 292 1.75 21.85 0.58
N GLU A 293 0.77 21.52 -0.26
CA GLU A 293 -0.12 22.48 -0.91
C GLU A 293 -1.07 23.12 0.11
N ARG A 294 -1.57 22.35 1.08
CA ARG A 294 -2.38 22.88 2.20
C ARG A 294 -1.57 23.84 3.06
N ARG A 295 -0.33 23.49 3.43
CA ARG A 295 0.60 24.39 4.15
C ARG A 295 0.98 25.63 3.34
N ARG A 296 1.17 25.50 2.02
CA ARG A 296 1.43 26.65 1.12
C ARG A 296 0.22 27.57 1.00
N ARG A 297 -1.00 27.03 0.97
CA ARG A 297 -2.25 27.81 0.94
C ARG A 297 -2.49 28.53 2.26
N GLU A 298 -2.27 27.86 3.39
CA GLU A 298 -2.37 28.46 4.73
C GLU A 298 -1.36 29.60 4.91
N ALA A 299 -0.10 29.38 4.53
CA ALA A 299 0.94 30.42 4.55
C ALA A 299 0.61 31.61 3.62
N ARG A 300 0.05 31.35 2.43
CA ARG A 300 -0.40 32.42 1.51
C ARG A 300 -1.60 33.19 2.04
N SER A 301 -2.54 32.53 2.74
CA SER A 301 -3.68 33.21 3.37
C SER A 301 -3.25 34.07 4.55
N ASP A 302 -2.27 33.63 5.34
CA ASP A 302 -1.75 34.42 6.47
C ASP A 302 -1.02 35.68 5.99
N VAL A 303 -0.18 35.58 4.95
CA VAL A 303 0.51 36.73 4.36
C VAL A 303 -0.47 37.73 3.72
N ARG A 304 -1.53 37.24 3.06
CA ARG A 304 -2.57 38.11 2.48
C ARG A 304 -3.44 38.79 3.55
N ASN A 305 -3.71 38.10 4.65
CA ASN A 305 -4.45 38.67 5.78
C ASN A 305 -3.62 39.67 6.58
N SER A 306 -2.29 39.47 6.71
CA SER A 306 -1.41 40.46 7.34
C SER A 306 -1.33 41.74 6.49
N SER A 307 -1.10 41.62 5.18
CA SER A 307 -1.02 42.79 4.29
C SER A 307 -2.33 43.59 4.22
N ALA A 308 -3.48 42.91 4.29
CA ALA A 308 -4.79 43.58 4.33
C ALA A 308 -5.04 44.30 5.66
N ARG A 309 -4.56 43.75 6.78
CA ARG A 309 -4.62 44.41 8.10
C ARG A 309 -3.69 45.62 8.16
N ASP A 310 -2.51 45.52 7.58
CA ASP A 310 -1.55 46.61 7.51
C ASP A 310 -2.11 47.77 6.67
N GLY A 311 -2.69 47.48 5.49
CA GLY A 311 -3.32 48.51 4.64
C GLY A 311 -4.57 49.16 5.25
N PHE A 312 -5.39 48.41 6.00
CA PHE A 312 -6.54 49.01 6.70
C PHE A 312 -6.09 49.92 7.85
N ARG A 313 -5.06 49.52 8.60
CA ARG A 313 -4.50 50.36 9.67
C ARG A 313 -3.95 51.67 9.11
N GLU A 314 -3.17 51.61 8.04
CA GLU A 314 -2.58 52.80 7.38
C GLU A 314 -3.66 53.74 6.82
N PHE A 315 -4.75 53.18 6.28
CA PHE A 315 -5.91 53.95 5.83
C PHE A 315 -6.61 54.68 6.99
N VAL A 316 -6.80 54.01 8.13
CA VAL A 316 -7.43 54.61 9.32
C VAL A 316 -6.53 55.68 9.95
N GLU A 317 -5.22 55.45 10.00
CA GLU A 317 -4.23 56.45 10.45
C GLU A 317 -4.26 57.70 9.57
N ARG A 318 -4.37 57.56 8.25
CA ARG A 318 -4.47 58.70 7.33
C ARG A 318 -5.77 59.50 7.50
N ILE A 319 -6.92 58.83 7.63
CA ILE A 319 -8.20 59.53 7.85
C ILE A 319 -8.23 60.23 9.21
N ALA A 320 -7.65 59.61 10.25
CA ALA A 320 -7.52 60.24 11.56
C ALA A 320 -6.66 61.50 11.49
N ALA A 321 -5.54 61.46 10.76
CA ALA A 321 -4.68 62.62 10.52
C ALA A 321 -5.40 63.74 9.73
N GLU A 322 -6.23 63.41 8.74
CA GLU A 322 -7.02 64.40 7.99
C GLU A 322 -8.05 65.14 8.86
N HIS A 323 -8.45 64.57 9.98
CA HIS A 323 -9.46 65.13 10.89
C HIS A 323 -8.84 65.64 12.21
N ASP A 324 -7.51 65.81 12.27
CA ASP A 324 -6.75 66.20 13.48
C ASP A 324 -7.02 65.31 14.71
N LEU A 325 -7.28 64.01 14.48
CA LEU A 325 -7.50 63.02 15.54
C LEU A 325 -6.24 62.17 15.73
N LEU A 326 -5.79 62.03 16.98
CA LEU A 326 -4.65 61.19 17.32
C LEU A 326 -5.07 59.72 17.38
N PHE A 327 -4.36 58.87 16.62
CA PHE A 327 -4.52 57.41 16.62
C PHE A 327 -3.42 56.76 17.46
N LEU A 328 -3.72 56.42 18.72
CA LEU A 328 -2.74 55.80 19.62
C LEU A 328 -3.17 54.37 20.02
N PRO A 329 -2.23 53.40 20.04
CA PRO A 329 -2.51 52.08 20.58
C PRO A 329 -2.84 52.20 22.07
N SER A 330 -4.07 51.87 22.44
CA SER A 330 -4.45 51.74 23.84
C SER A 330 -3.88 50.40 24.30
N GLY A 331 -3.08 50.36 25.36
CA GLY A 331 -2.51 49.12 25.91
C GLY A 331 -3.54 48.11 26.44
N ARG A 332 -4.81 48.22 26.04
CA ARG A 332 -5.92 47.32 26.36
C ARG A 332 -6.17 46.37 25.21
N VAL A 333 -6.31 45.10 25.55
CA VAL A 333 -6.59 44.01 24.60
C VAL A 333 -8.07 43.66 24.73
N SER A 334 -8.75 43.48 23.60
CA SER A 334 -10.14 42.99 23.55
C SER A 334 -10.20 41.51 23.96
N GLU A 335 -11.38 41.00 24.35
CA GLU A 335 -11.60 39.60 24.73
C GLU A 335 -11.18 38.59 23.64
N GLY A 336 -11.07 39.02 22.38
CA GLY A 336 -10.54 38.25 21.25
C GLY A 336 -9.03 38.39 20.98
N GLY A 337 -8.23 38.91 21.91
CA GLY A 337 -6.77 38.97 21.81
C GLY A 337 -6.19 40.06 20.88
N LYS A 338 -7.03 40.99 20.39
CA LYS A 338 -6.60 42.11 19.52
C LYS A 338 -6.40 43.40 20.31
N VAL A 339 -5.35 44.16 19.98
CA VAL A 339 -5.03 45.45 20.61
C VAL A 339 -6.06 46.49 20.19
N LEU A 340 -6.64 47.22 21.16
CA LEU A 340 -7.59 48.29 20.91
C LEU A 340 -6.83 49.60 20.65
N PHE A 341 -7.26 50.37 19.66
CA PHE A 341 -6.71 51.70 19.38
C PHE A 341 -7.70 52.76 19.86
N ARG A 342 -7.20 53.82 20.49
CA ARG A 342 -8.01 54.96 20.91
C ARG A 342 -7.86 56.06 19.86
N LEU A 343 -8.97 56.44 19.23
CA LEU A 343 -9.09 57.69 18.49
C LEU A 343 -9.57 58.78 19.46
N GLY A 344 -8.86 59.89 19.54
CA GLY A 344 -9.29 61.06 20.31
C GLY A 344 -8.69 62.34 19.75
N GLY A 345 -9.48 63.39 19.69
CA GLY A 345 -9.01 64.77 19.53
C GLY A 345 -8.44 65.27 20.86
N ASP A 346 -7.57 66.27 20.77
CA ASP A 346 -6.81 66.87 21.88
C ASP A 346 -7.58 66.91 23.22
N LEU A 347 -7.03 66.24 24.24
CA LEU A 347 -7.48 66.38 25.63
C LEU A 347 -6.85 67.66 26.18
N GLY A 348 -7.53 68.79 25.97
CA GLY A 348 -7.46 69.93 26.89
C GLY A 348 -8.12 69.59 28.22
#